data_AF-A0A3A8UA24-F1
#
_entry.id   AF-A0A3A8UA24-F1
#
_cell.length_a   1.000
_cell.length_b   1.000
_cell.length_c   1.000
_cell.angle_alpha   90.00
_cell.angle_beta   90.00
_cell.angle_gamma   90.00
#
_symmetry.space_group_name_H-M   'P 1'
#
loop_
_entity.id
_entity.type
_entity.pdbx_description
1 polymer ?
#
loop_
_entity_poly.entity_id
_entity_poly.type
_entity_poly.pdbx_seq_one_letter_code
_entity_poly.pdbx_strand_id
1 'polypeptide(L)'
;MASQIPFPIKKDGLHIQPGGRYVRGFYKGNWEGLPSRYEEILAFARKEGVELTGFSYEMGINENVADRVEDYIVQIEIPVLMP
;
A
#
# COMPACT_ATOMS: atom_id res chain seq x y z
N MET A 1 22.69 17.81 -14.36
CA MET A 1 21.60 18.69 -13.86
C MET A 1 20.67 17.82 -13.05
N ALA A 2 20.57 18.02 -11.74
CA ALA A 2 19.61 17.29 -10.91
C ALA A 2 18.24 17.99 -11.06
N SER A 3 17.26 17.32 -11.65
CA SER A 3 15.88 17.80 -11.63
C SER A 3 15.36 17.64 -10.20
N GLN A 4 15.22 18.72 -9.46
CA GLN A 4 14.45 18.69 -8.21
C GLN A 4 12.98 18.61 -8.60
N ILE A 5 12.30 17.54 -8.20
CA ILE A 5 10.84 17.46 -8.31
C ILE A 5 10.28 18.52 -7.36
N PRO A 6 9.54 19.53 -7.85
CA PRO A 6 8.94 20.52 -6.98
C PRO A 6 8.01 19.82 -5.99
N PHE A 7 8.06 20.22 -4.72
CA PHE A 7 7.13 19.69 -3.72
C PHE A 7 5.69 19.82 -4.24
N PRO A 8 4.88 18.75 -4.15
CA PRO A 8 3.53 18.81 -4.67
C PRO A 8 2.79 19.95 -3.98
N ILE A 9 2.18 20.81 -4.80
CA ILE A 9 1.37 21.93 -4.33
C ILE A 9 0.25 21.32 -3.50
N LYS A 10 0.22 21.59 -2.19
CA LYS A 10 -0.91 21.24 -1.33
C LYS A 10 -2.12 22.04 -1.82
N LYS A 11 -2.93 21.41 -2.68
CA LYS A 11 -4.20 21.93 -3.14
C LYS A 11 -5.31 21.35 -2.26
N ASP A 12 -6.28 22.18 -1.90
CA ASP A 12 -7.46 21.72 -1.18
C ASP A 12 -8.13 20.55 -1.95
N GLY A 13 -8.39 19.45 -1.25
CA GLY A 13 -8.96 18.22 -1.81
C GLY A 13 -7.95 17.11 -2.13
N LEU A 14 -6.65 17.31 -1.96
CA LEU A 14 -5.66 16.23 -2.10
C LEU A 14 -5.66 15.35 -0.84
N HIS A 15 -6.10 14.10 -0.97
CA HIS A 15 -5.99 13.12 0.12
C HIS A 15 -4.51 12.76 0.34
N ILE A 16 -4.03 12.97 1.56
CA ILE A 16 -2.66 12.61 1.97
C ILE A 16 -2.79 11.40 2.89
N GLN A 17 -2.00 10.36 2.62
CA GLN A 17 -1.93 9.19 3.50
C GLN A 17 -1.60 9.65 4.94
N PRO A 18 -2.48 9.39 5.92
CA PRO A 18 -2.24 9.84 7.28
C PRO A 18 -1.03 9.12 7.89
N GLY A 19 -0.40 9.72 8.90
CA GLY A 19 0.54 9.00 9.74
C GLY A 19 -0.23 8.05 10.67
N GLY A 20 0.38 6.93 11.07
CA GLY A 20 -0.27 6.01 12.01
C GLY A 20 0.27 4.59 11.94
N ARG A 21 -0.50 3.67 12.52
CA ARG A 21 -0.25 2.22 12.45
C ARG A 21 -1.02 1.65 11.27
N TYR A 22 -0.39 0.70 10.60
CA TYR A 22 -0.90 0.06 9.39
C TYR A 22 -0.64 -1.44 9.47
N VAL A 23 -1.56 -2.22 8.90
CA VAL A 23 -1.21 -3.56 8.44
C VAL A 23 -0.57 -3.41 7.06
N ARG A 24 0.64 -3.95 6.91
CA ARG A 24 1.40 -3.90 5.67
C ARG A 24 1.56 -5.30 5.09
N GLY A 25 1.14 -5.46 3.84
CA GLY A 25 1.37 -6.67 3.04
C GLY A 25 2.25 -6.37 1.84
N PHE A 26 2.95 -7.38 1.35
CA PHE A 26 3.72 -7.32 0.11
C PHE A 26 3.28 -8.45 -0.79
N TYR A 27 3.00 -8.15 -2.05
CA TYR A 27 2.65 -9.15 -3.04
C TYR A 27 3.60 -9.06 -4.23
N LYS A 28 4.27 -10.18 -4.55
CA LYS A 28 5.06 -10.37 -5.76
C LYS A 28 4.30 -11.30 -6.69
N GLY A 29 4.08 -10.91 -7.93
CA GLY A 29 3.46 -11.76 -8.93
C GLY A 29 2.51 -11.01 -9.85
N ASN A 30 1.80 -11.77 -10.70
CA ASN A 30 0.80 -11.20 -11.60
C ASN A 30 -0.40 -10.63 -10.83
N TRP A 31 -1.22 -9.80 -11.47
CA TRP A 31 -2.35 -9.14 -10.81
C TRP A 31 -3.44 -10.10 -10.29
N GLU A 32 -3.48 -11.34 -10.79
CA GLU A 32 -4.53 -12.32 -10.46
C GLU A 32 -4.45 -12.82 -9.01
N GLY A 33 -3.26 -12.87 -8.41
CA GLY A 33 -3.08 -13.29 -7.02
C GLY A 33 -3.19 -12.15 -5.98
N LEU A 34 -3.33 -10.90 -6.43
CA LEU A 34 -3.44 -9.75 -5.53
C LEU A 34 -4.68 -9.84 -4.59
N PRO A 35 -5.86 -10.31 -5.03
CA PRO A 35 -7.01 -10.51 -4.14
C PRO A 35 -6.71 -11.46 -2.97
N SER A 36 -5.95 -12.54 -3.19
CA SER A 36 -5.56 -13.46 -2.12
C SER A 36 -4.68 -12.78 -1.07
N ARG A 37 -3.84 -11.82 -1.48
CA ARG A 37 -3.07 -11.02 -0.51
C ARG A 37 -3.99 -10.19 0.39
N TYR A 38 -5.06 -9.64 -0.15
CA TYR A 38 -6.05 -8.93 0.66
C TYR A 38 -6.76 -9.86 1.65
N GLU A 39 -7.09 -11.08 1.23
CA GLU A 39 -7.67 -12.08 2.13
C GLU A 39 -6.73 -12.43 3.29
N GLU A 40 -5.43 -12.57 3.03
CA GLU A 40 -4.39 -12.77 4.06
C GLU A 40 -4.31 -11.59 5.03
N ILE A 41 -4.34 -10.35 4.53
CA ILE A 41 -4.33 -9.13 5.35
C ILE A 41 -5.56 -9.09 6.27
N LEU A 42 -6.74 -9.40 5.72
CA LEU A 42 -7.99 -9.45 6.49
C LEU A 42 -7.97 -10.56 7.54
N ALA A 43 -7.42 -11.73 7.20
CA ALA A 43 -7.26 -12.84 8.12
C ALA A 43 -6.28 -12.49 9.25
N PHE A 44 -5.17 -11.82 8.93
CA PHE A 44 -4.22 -11.31 9.91
C PHE A 44 -4.89 -10.31 10.86
N ALA A 45 -5.64 -9.33 10.32
CA ALA A 45 -6.31 -8.32 11.14
C ALA A 45 -7.29 -8.96 12.14
N ARG A 46 -8.09 -9.93 11.69
CA ARG A 46 -9.00 -10.71 12.56
C ARG A 46 -8.24 -11.50 13.62
N LYS A 47 -7.14 -12.17 13.25
CA LYS A 47 -6.34 -12.98 14.16
C LYS A 47 -5.71 -12.15 15.28
N GLU A 48 -5.22 -10.96 14.94
CA GLU A 48 -4.55 -10.07 15.90
C GLU A 48 -5.52 -9.12 16.64
N GLY A 49 -6.82 -9.18 16.34
CA GLY A 49 -7.84 -8.34 16.96
C GLY A 49 -7.69 -6.85 16.62
N VAL A 50 -7.12 -6.54 15.44
CA VAL A 50 -6.98 -5.15 14.96
C VAL A 50 -8.08 -4.83 13.96
N GLU A 51 -8.69 -3.66 14.12
CA GLU A 51 -9.70 -3.15 13.19
C GLU A 51 -9.03 -2.34 12.09
N LEU A 52 -9.30 -2.67 10.82
CA LEU A 52 -8.85 -1.91 9.66
C LEU A 52 -9.81 -0.76 9.38
N THR A 53 -9.29 0.39 8.95
CA THR A 53 -10.08 1.60 8.69
C THR A 53 -9.55 2.35 7.45
N GLY A 54 -10.35 3.27 6.92
CA GLY A 54 -9.94 4.15 5.82
C GLY A 54 -9.67 3.45 4.49
N PHE A 55 -8.80 4.06 3.68
CA PHE A 55 -8.41 3.55 2.36
C PHE A 55 -7.24 2.56 2.46
N SER A 56 -7.16 1.65 1.48
CA SER A 56 -5.94 0.90 1.18
C SER A 56 -5.00 1.76 0.34
N TYR A 57 -3.73 1.85 0.73
CA TYR A 57 -2.68 2.54 -0.02
C TYR A 57 -1.79 1.51 -0.68
N GLU A 58 -1.75 1.53 -2.01
CA GLU A 58 -0.93 0.62 -2.82
C GLU A 58 0.24 1.35 -3.45
N MET A 59 1.43 0.76 -3.39
CA MET A 59 2.64 1.31 -4.02
C MET A 59 3.47 0.21 -4.66
N GLY A 60 3.80 0.36 -5.94
CA GLY A 60 4.77 -0.50 -6.61
C GLY A 60 6.20 -0.12 -6.22
N ILE A 61 6.91 -0.99 -5.51
CA ILE A 61 8.20 -0.64 -4.93
C ILE A 61 9.39 -0.80 -5.87
N ASN A 62 9.22 -1.55 -6.96
CA ASN A 62 10.28 -1.88 -7.92
C ASN A 62 9.91 -1.52 -9.37
N GLU A 63 9.03 -0.54 -9.54
CA GLU A 63 8.50 -0.13 -10.85
C GLU A 63 9.59 0.20 -11.88
N ASN A 64 10.70 0.79 -11.45
CA ASN A 64 11.78 1.24 -12.33
C ASN A 64 12.72 0.11 -12.76
N VAL A 65 12.63 -1.07 -12.14
CA VAL A 65 13.57 -2.18 -12.37
C VAL A 65 12.87 -3.49 -12.75
N ALA A 66 11.55 -3.59 -12.56
CA ALA A 66 10.77 -4.75 -12.95
C ALA A 66 10.62 -4.79 -14.48
N ASP A 67 11.14 -5.84 -15.10
CA ASP A 67 11.02 -6.07 -16.55
C ASP A 67 9.76 -6.88 -16.91
N ARG A 68 9.24 -7.63 -15.94
CA ARG A 68 8.09 -8.54 -16.11
C ARG A 68 7.06 -8.31 -15.02
N VAL A 69 5.79 -8.54 -15.36
CA VAL A 69 4.68 -8.40 -14.41
C VAL A 69 4.83 -9.34 -13.22
N GLU A 70 5.40 -10.53 -13.41
CA GLU A 70 5.62 -11.49 -12.33
C GLU A 70 6.67 -11.02 -11.31
N ASP A 71 7.52 -10.07 -11.71
CA ASP A 71 8.55 -9.51 -10.85
C ASP A 71 8.08 -8.26 -10.11
N TYR A 72 6.91 -7.71 -10.46
CA TYR A 72 6.38 -6.53 -9.79
C TYR A 72 6.01 -6.83 -8.35
N ILE A 73 6.37 -5.90 -7.45
CA ILE A 73 6.06 -5.99 -6.03
C ILE A 73 5.16 -4.83 -5.63
N VAL A 74 3.94 -5.16 -5.20
CA VAL A 74 2.98 -4.22 -4.62
C VAL A 74 3.11 -4.25 -3.10
N GLN A 75 3.37 -3.09 -2.50
CA GLN A 75 3.18 -2.85 -1.08
C GLN A 75 1.75 -2.38 -0.86
N ILE A 76 1.03 -3.04 0.04
CA ILE A 76 -0.35 -2.70 0.44
C ILE A 76 -0.31 -2.25 1.89
N GLU A 77 -0.90 -1.09 2.19
CA GLU A 77 -1.00 -0.57 3.56
C GLU A 77 -2.44 -0.19 3.88
N ILE A 78 -3.00 -0.78 4.94
CA ILE A 78 -4.34 -0.46 5.42
C ILE A 78 -4.24 0.07 6.86
N PRO A 79 -4.73 1.30 7.15
CA PRO A 79 -4.64 1.85 8.49
C PRO A 79 -5.40 0.99 9.49
N VAL A 80 -4.91 0.96 10.72
CA VAL A 80 -5.64 0.37 11.84
C VAL A 80 -6.31 1.46 12.65
N LEU A 81 -7.52 1.19 13.14
CA LEU A 81 -8.16 2.02 14.14
C LEU A 81 -7.34 1.89 15.43
N MET A 82 -6.74 3.00 15.89
CA MET A 82 -6.12 3.01 17.21
C MET A 82 -7.25 3.07 18.26
N PRO A 83 -7.22 2.23 19.32
CA PRO A 83 -8.03 2.49 20.50
C PRO A 83 -7.56 3.76 21.22
#